data_AF-A0A2H2ZY42-F1
#
_entry.id   AF-A0A2H2ZY42-F1
#
_cell.length_a   1.000
_cell.length_b   1.000
_cell.length_c   1.000
_cell.angle_alpha   90.00
_cell.angle_beta   90.00
_cell.angle_gamma   90.00
#
_symmetry.space_group_name_H-M   'P 1'
#
loop_
_entity.id
_entity.type
_entity.pdbx_description
1 polymer ?
#
loop_
_entity_poly.entity_id
_entity_poly.type
_entity_poly.pdbx_seq_one_letter_code
_entity_poly.pdbx_strand_id
1 'polypeptide(L)'
;MFGLADMYLIDGLLTLAESKFKATVKAESTTSVLLQHISQVYDLQCDSGKVLREIMVEQLRERLPIVEELDRQILQDQVRDIPEFAKDIATSFIQRPLPRHCPKCDSSSNTKSPKARDLHQKLRDMR
;
A
#
# COMPACT_ATOMS: atom_id res chain seq x y z
N MET A 1 -11.64 -8.77 -20.91
CA MET A 1 -13.10 -8.59 -20.70
C MET A 1 -13.44 -7.20 -20.19
N PHE A 2 -12.79 -6.69 -19.14
CA PHE A 2 -13.08 -5.35 -18.60
C PHE A 2 -12.96 -4.23 -19.66
N GLY A 3 -11.83 -4.12 -20.35
CA GLY A 3 -11.66 -3.10 -21.41
C GLY A 3 -12.64 -3.22 -22.58
N LEU A 4 -13.12 -4.43 -22.90
CA LEU A 4 -14.17 -4.62 -23.91
C LEU A 4 -15.52 -4.14 -23.40
N ALA A 5 -15.85 -4.43 -22.13
CA ALA A 5 -17.08 -3.96 -21.51
C ALA A 5 -17.12 -2.42 -21.45
N ASP A 6 -15.98 -1.79 -21.15
CA ASP A 6 -15.82 -0.33 -21.18
C ASP A 6 -16.00 0.22 -22.60
N MET A 7 -15.29 -0.35 -23.58
CA MET A 7 -15.36 0.08 -24.99
C MET A 7 -16.77 -0.04 -25.60
N TYR A 8 -17.54 -1.05 -25.21
CA TYR A 8 -18.91 -1.26 -25.69
C TYR A 8 -19.99 -0.74 -24.74
N LEU A 9 -19.62 -0.03 -23.67
CA LEU A 9 -20.54 0.55 -22.68
C LEU A 9 -21.54 -0.48 -22.11
N ILE A 10 -21.04 -1.68 -21.80
CA ILE A 10 -21.84 -2.77 -21.22
C ILE A 10 -21.70 -2.74 -19.70
N ASP A 11 -22.46 -1.87 -19.04
CA ASP A 11 -22.36 -1.60 -17.59
C ASP A 11 -22.43 -2.86 -16.73
N GLY A 12 -23.33 -3.79 -17.08
CA GLY A 12 -23.49 -5.05 -16.34
C GLY A 12 -22.24 -5.93 -16.41
N LEU A 13 -21.55 -5.95 -17.57
CA LEU A 13 -20.32 -6.71 -17.73
C LEU A 13 -19.14 -6.01 -17.07
N LEU A 14 -19.11 -4.68 -17.11
CA LEU A 14 -18.08 -3.86 -16.44
C LEU A 14 -18.13 -4.08 -14.93
N THR A 15 -19.32 -3.95 -14.33
CA THR A 15 -19.57 -4.17 -12.90
C THR A 15 -19.22 -5.59 -12.49
N LEU A 16 -19.62 -6.59 -13.28
CA LEU A 16 -19.31 -7.99 -13.01
C LEU A 16 -17.79 -8.25 -13.06
N ALA A 17 -17.10 -7.68 -14.05
CA ALA A 17 -15.67 -7.83 -14.21
C ALA A 17 -14.90 -7.15 -13.06
N GLU A 18 -15.30 -5.95 -12.64
CA GLU A 18 -14.75 -5.28 -11.45
C GLU A 18 -14.95 -6.13 -10.19
N SER A 19 -16.17 -6.61 -9.95
CA SER A 19 -16.47 -7.42 -8.76
C SER A 19 -15.64 -8.71 -8.73
N LYS A 20 -15.46 -9.37 -9.89
CA LYS A 20 -14.62 -10.56 -9.98
C LYS A 20 -13.15 -10.22 -9.75
N PHE A 21 -12.65 -9.15 -10.35
CA PHE A 21 -11.28 -8.71 -10.14
C PHE A 21 -11.02 -8.42 -8.66
N LYS A 22 -11.88 -7.63 -8.02
CA LYS A 22 -11.79 -7.33 -6.58
C LYS A 22 -11.78 -8.57 -5.71
N ALA A 23 -12.66 -9.53 -5.99
CA ALA A 23 -12.71 -10.80 -5.26
C ALA A 23 -11.41 -11.60 -5.45
N THR A 24 -10.88 -11.67 -6.67
CA THR A 24 -9.63 -12.37 -6.98
C THR A 24 -8.42 -11.75 -6.30
N VAL A 25 -8.24 -10.42 -6.41
CA VAL A 25 -7.09 -9.73 -5.78
C VAL A 25 -7.13 -9.91 -4.26
N LYS A 26 -8.32 -9.85 -3.65
CA LYS A 26 -8.48 -10.08 -2.22
C LYS A 26 -8.18 -11.53 -1.80
N ALA A 27 -8.52 -12.50 -2.64
CA ALA A 27 -8.32 -13.92 -2.36
C ALA A 27 -6.86 -14.37 -2.62
N GLU A 28 -6.12 -13.68 -3.47
CA GLU A 28 -4.71 -13.98 -3.73
C GLU A 28 -3.88 -13.70 -2.48
N SER A 29 -3.21 -14.72 -1.95
CA SER A 29 -2.33 -14.61 -0.77
C SER A 29 -0.92 -14.15 -1.12
N THR A 30 -0.49 -14.34 -2.36
CA THR A 30 0.89 -14.20 -2.79
C THR A 30 1.13 -12.81 -3.36
N THR A 31 2.00 -12.02 -2.71
CA THR A 31 2.26 -10.64 -3.13
C THR A 31 2.96 -10.60 -4.49
N SER A 32 3.93 -11.48 -4.78
CA SER A 32 4.56 -11.58 -6.11
C SER A 32 3.56 -11.78 -7.24
N VAL A 33 2.53 -12.61 -7.05
CA VAL A 33 1.49 -12.82 -8.06
C VAL A 33 0.76 -11.51 -8.35
N LEU A 34 0.41 -10.73 -7.33
CA LEU A 34 -0.18 -9.41 -7.56
C LEU A 34 0.79 -8.47 -8.28
N LEU A 35 2.05 -8.41 -7.84
CA LEU A 35 3.06 -7.54 -8.45
C LEU A 35 3.26 -7.84 -9.95
N GLN A 36 3.25 -9.11 -10.35
CA GLN A 36 3.40 -9.52 -11.75
C GLN A 36 2.25 -9.06 -12.66
N HIS A 37 1.06 -8.78 -12.11
CA HIS A 37 -0.10 -8.33 -12.87
C HIS A 37 -0.24 -6.80 -12.90
N ILE A 38 0.64 -6.04 -12.25
CA ILE A 38 0.58 -4.57 -12.25
C ILE A 38 0.65 -4.04 -13.67
N SER A 39 1.63 -4.45 -14.48
CA SER A 39 1.75 -4.00 -15.87
C SER A 39 0.45 -4.16 -16.64
N GLN A 40 -0.18 -5.34 -16.57
CA GLN A 40 -1.44 -5.61 -17.26
C GLN A 40 -2.58 -4.68 -16.82
N VAL A 41 -2.64 -4.31 -15.54
CA VAL A 41 -3.67 -3.40 -15.01
C VAL A 41 -3.38 -1.95 -15.44
N TYR A 42 -2.11 -1.56 -15.52
CA TYR A 42 -1.72 -0.20 -15.92
C TYR A 42 -1.77 -0.01 -17.44
N ASP A 43 -1.56 -1.07 -18.21
CA ASP A 43 -1.67 -1.09 -19.68
C ASP A 43 -3.12 -1.07 -20.19
N LEU A 44 -4.10 -1.20 -19.29
CA LEU A 44 -5.52 -1.05 -19.67
C LEU A 44 -5.80 0.38 -20.16
N GLN A 45 -5.92 0.51 -21.48
CA GLN A 45 -6.31 1.73 -22.18
C GLN A 45 -7.84 1.91 -22.17
N CYS A 46 -8.43 1.97 -20.98
CA CYS A 46 -9.87 2.14 -20.80
C CYS A 46 -10.14 3.17 -19.70
N ASP A 47 -11.18 3.98 -19.85
CA ASP A 47 -11.46 5.12 -18.97
C ASP A 47 -11.78 4.63 -17.55
N SER A 48 -12.50 3.51 -17.47
CA SER A 48 -12.82 2.86 -16.20
C SER A 48 -11.63 2.11 -15.58
N GLY A 49 -10.46 2.04 -16.24
CA GLY A 49 -9.29 1.27 -15.76
C GLY A 49 -8.73 1.75 -14.42
N LYS A 50 -9.00 3.02 -14.07
CA LYS A 50 -8.61 3.63 -12.79
C LYS A 50 -9.15 2.84 -11.58
N VAL A 51 -10.36 2.29 -11.68
CA VAL A 51 -10.96 1.52 -10.56
C VAL A 51 -10.15 0.25 -10.26
N LEU A 52 -9.63 -0.42 -11.28
CA LEU A 52 -8.82 -1.63 -11.10
C LEU A 52 -7.45 -1.29 -10.51
N ARG A 53 -6.86 -0.16 -10.93
CA ARG A 53 -5.62 0.36 -10.33
C ARG A 53 -5.82 0.66 -8.85
N GLU A 54 -6.90 1.33 -8.48
CA GLU A 54 -7.23 1.64 -7.08
C GLU A 54 -7.42 0.37 -6.23
N ILE A 55 -8.12 -0.64 -6.76
CA ILE A 55 -8.27 -1.94 -6.09
C ILE A 55 -6.91 -2.61 -5.86
N MET A 56 -6.05 -2.63 -6.88
CA MET A 56 -4.73 -3.27 -6.81
C MET A 56 -3.82 -2.55 -5.83
N VAL A 57 -3.80 -1.21 -5.88
CA VAL A 57 -3.00 -0.35 -5.00
C VAL A 57 -3.41 -0.52 -3.54
N GLU A 58 -4.70 -0.55 -3.23
CA GLU A 58 -5.16 -0.74 -1.85
C GLU A 58 -4.72 -2.11 -1.31
N GLN A 59 -4.86 -3.17 -2.11
CA GLN A 59 -4.48 -4.52 -1.71
C GLN A 59 -2.96 -4.68 -1.51
N LEU A 60 -2.16 -4.05 -2.37
CA LEU A 60 -0.70 -4.04 -2.21
C LEU A 60 -0.27 -3.21 -1.00
N ARG A 61 -0.88 -2.04 -0.78
CA ARG A 61 -0.55 -1.18 0.36
C ARG A 61 -0.68 -1.88 1.71
N GLU A 62 -1.68 -2.74 1.86
CA GLU A 62 -1.86 -3.55 3.08
C GLU A 62 -0.72 -4.58 3.29
N ARG A 63 -0.05 -5.01 2.22
CA ARG A 63 0.95 -6.10 2.23
C ARG A 63 2.40 -5.62 2.16
N LEU A 64 2.64 -4.43 1.60
CA LEU A 64 3.97 -3.84 1.48
C LEU A 64 4.78 -3.77 2.79
N PRO A 65 4.18 -3.50 3.98
CA PRO A 65 4.94 -3.49 5.23
C PRO A 65 5.57 -4.84 5.60
N ILE A 66 5.01 -5.96 5.12
CA ILE A 66 5.44 -7.33 5.41
C ILE A 66 6.02 -8.03 4.17
N VAL A 67 6.36 -7.28 3.12
CA VAL A 67 6.88 -7.85 1.87
C VAL A 67 8.20 -8.58 2.12
N GLU A 68 8.28 -9.81 1.61
CA GLU A 68 9.49 -10.62 1.69
C GLU A 68 10.59 -10.08 0.77
N GLU A 69 11.84 -10.45 1.04
CA GLU A 69 12.99 -9.97 0.29
C GLU A 69 12.91 -10.33 -1.21
N LEU A 70 12.38 -11.52 -1.53
CA LEU A 70 12.18 -11.97 -2.91
C LEU A 70 11.21 -11.07 -3.69
N ASP A 71 10.14 -10.62 -3.01
CA ASP A 71 9.13 -9.77 -3.61
C ASP A 71 9.59 -8.30 -3.72
N ARG A 72 10.63 -7.89 -2.98
CA ARG A 72 11.20 -6.52 -3.08
C ARG A 72 11.79 -6.26 -4.44
N GLN A 73 12.47 -7.23 -5.04
CA GLN A 73 13.08 -7.05 -6.36
C GLN A 73 11.99 -6.82 -7.41
N ILE A 74 10.94 -7.63 -7.39
CA ILE A 74 9.79 -7.50 -8.30
C ILE A 74 9.13 -6.13 -8.09
N LEU A 75 8.92 -5.72 -6.84
CA LEU A 75 8.35 -4.40 -6.53
C LEU A 75 9.23 -3.27 -7.08
N GLN A 76 10.55 -3.32 -6.91
CA GLN A 76 11.47 -2.32 -7.43
C GLN A 76 11.42 -2.24 -8.96
N ASP A 77 11.36 -3.39 -9.62
CA ASP A 77 11.21 -3.44 -11.08
C ASP A 77 9.88 -2.82 -11.51
N GLN A 78 8.76 -3.14 -10.85
CA GLN A 78 7.45 -2.53 -11.16
C GLN A 78 7.43 -1.01 -10.90
N VAL A 79 8.07 -0.53 -9.82
CA VAL A 79 8.18 0.90 -9.51
C VAL A 79 9.04 1.64 -10.53
N ARG A 80 10.10 1.01 -11.03
CA ARG A 80 10.97 1.58 -12.07
C ARG A 80 10.25 1.63 -13.42
N ASP A 81 9.59 0.54 -13.77
CA ASP A 81 9.03 0.35 -15.11
C ASP A 81 7.67 1.06 -15.25
N ILE A 82 6.96 1.32 -14.15
CA ILE A 82 5.62 1.94 -14.13
C ILE A 82 5.60 3.11 -13.12
N PRO A 83 6.04 4.32 -13.50
CA PRO A 83 6.09 5.47 -12.61
C PRO A 83 4.74 5.88 -12.02
N GLU A 84 3.65 5.69 -12.78
CA GLU A 84 2.28 5.94 -12.33
C GLU A 84 1.92 5.04 -11.13
N PHE A 85 2.37 3.79 -11.14
CA PHE A 85 2.16 2.86 -10.02
C PHE A 85 2.87 3.35 -8.75
N ALA A 86 4.11 3.82 -8.89
CA ALA A 86 4.86 4.40 -7.77
C ALA A 86 4.13 5.60 -7.16
N LYS A 87 3.59 6.48 -8.03
CA LYS A 87 2.80 7.64 -7.61
C LYS A 87 1.51 7.23 -6.89
N ASP A 88 0.78 6.25 -7.42
CA ASP A 88 -0.49 5.82 -6.84
C ASP A 88 -0.29 5.15 -5.48
N ILE A 89 0.74 4.31 -5.34
CA ILE A 89 1.13 3.74 -4.04
C ILE A 89 1.54 4.83 -3.05
N ALA A 90 2.43 5.74 -3.42
CA ALA A 90 2.85 6.83 -2.53
C ALA A 90 1.65 7.69 -2.09
N THR A 91 0.77 8.03 -3.02
CA THR A 91 -0.46 8.79 -2.76
C THR A 91 -1.36 8.05 -1.77
N SER A 92 -1.51 6.73 -1.92
CA SER A 92 -2.34 5.92 -1.02
C SER A 92 -1.84 5.95 0.43
N PHE A 93 -0.51 5.95 0.65
CA PHE A 93 0.08 6.08 1.99
C PHE A 93 -0.04 7.50 2.57
N ILE A 94 -0.01 8.53 1.72
CA ILE A 94 -0.24 9.91 2.17
C ILE A 94 -1.70 10.10 2.61
N GLN A 95 -2.65 9.61 1.81
CA GLN A 95 -4.08 9.75 2.09
C GLN A 95 -4.51 8.92 3.31
N ARG A 96 -3.92 7.74 3.47
CA ARG A 96 -4.20 6.84 4.59
C ARG A 96 -2.86 6.35 5.17
N PRO A 97 -2.27 7.09 6.11
CA PRO A 97 -1.03 6.65 6.75
C PRO A 97 -1.21 5.30 7.45
N LEU A 98 -0.13 4.52 7.51
CA LEU A 98 -0.12 3.32 8.35
C LEU A 98 -0.39 3.71 9.81
N PRO A 99 -1.04 2.85 10.61
CA PRO A 99 -1.25 3.10 12.03
C PRO A 99 0.09 3.42 12.70
N ARG A 100 0.21 4.61 13.31
CA ARG A 100 1.42 5.01 14.04
C ARG A 100 1.69 4.16 15.30
N HIS A 101 0.71 3.38 15.73
CA HIS A 101 0.81 2.53 16.92
C HIS A 101 0.95 1.07 16.50
N CYS A 102 2.08 0.48 16.88
CA CYS A 102 2.24 -0.96 16.90
C CYS A 102 1.84 -1.46 18.30
N PRO A 103 0.72 -2.19 18.46
CA PRO A 103 0.29 -2.68 19.77
C PRO A 103 1.26 -3.68 20.41
N LYS A 104 2.18 -4.28 19.62
CA LYS A 104 3.30 -5.09 20.14
C LYS A 104 4.49 -4.26 20.66
N CYS A 105 4.61 -2.99 20.24
CA CYS A 105 5.71 -2.12 20.67
C CYS A 105 5.39 -1.38 21.97
N ASP A 106 4.11 -1.16 22.31
CA ASP A 106 3.73 -0.55 23.59
C ASP A 106 4.00 -1.47 24.79
N SER A 107 3.96 -2.79 24.60
CA SER A 107 4.15 -3.77 25.66
C SER A 107 5.61 -4.05 26.02
N SER A 108 6.59 -3.55 25.27
CA SER A 108 8.02 -3.73 25.57
C SER A 108 8.68 -2.54 26.30
N SER A 109 7.95 -1.47 26.59
CA SER A 109 8.47 -0.32 27.35
C SER A 109 8.32 -0.47 28.87
N ASN A 110 8.84 -1.57 29.44
CA ASN A 110 9.24 -1.57 30.85
C ASN A 110 10.78 -1.53 30.98
N THR A 111 11.40 -0.62 30.25
CA THR A 111 12.73 -0.11 30.55
C THR A 111 12.61 1.40 30.67
N LYS A 112 12.66 1.83 31.93
CA LYS A 112 12.63 3.20 32.42
C LYS A 112 13.30 4.17 31.43
N SER A 113 12.51 5.05 30.84
CA SER A 113 13.02 6.27 30.24
C SER A 113 13.77 7.07 31.31
N PRO A 114 14.98 7.57 31.05
CA PRO A 114 15.62 8.52 31.96
C PRO A 114 14.78 9.79 31.99
N LYS A 115 14.28 10.16 33.17
CA LYS A 115 13.59 11.43 33.38
C LYS A 115 14.52 12.58 32.97
N ALA A 116 14.25 13.18 31.82
CA ALA A 116 14.80 14.47 31.42
C ALA A 116 14.15 15.58 32.24
N ARG A 117 14.43 15.65 33.55
CA ARG A 117 14.09 16.76 34.44
C ARG A 117 15.05 16.81 35.61
N ASP A 118 16.32 17.13 35.37
CA ASP A 118 17.17 17.71 36.43
C ASP A 118 18.43 18.40 35.88
N LEU A 119 18.25 19.51 35.15
CA LEU A 119 19.34 20.46 34.90
C LEU A 119 19.05 21.88 35.41
N HIS A 120 17.88 22.12 36.00
CA HIS A 120 17.53 23.42 36.57
C HIS A 120 17.77 23.55 38.08
N GLN A 121 18.12 22.47 38.79
CA GLN A 121 18.37 22.52 40.23
C GLN A 121 19.87 22.69 40.60
N LYS A 122 20.82 22.34 39.72
CA LYS A 122 22.26 22.45 40.00
C LYS A 122 22.89 23.85 39.82
N LEU A 123 22.16 24.84 39.32
CA LEU A 123 22.66 26.22 39.15
C LEU A 123 22.21 27.20 40.27
N ARG A 124 21.48 26.72 41.29
CA ARG A 124 21.06 27.54 42.43
C ARG A 124 21.89 27.36 43.72
N ASP A 125 22.68 26.30 43.82
CA ASP A 125 23.52 26.02 45.00
C ASP A 125 24.99 26.47 44.85
N MET A 126 25.30 27.34 43.88
CA MET A 126 26.63 27.97 43.72
C MET A 126 26.56 29.50 43.71
N ARG A 127 25.73 30.10 44.57
CA ARG A 127 25.80 31.53 44.86
C ARG A 127 25.54 31.83 46.33
#